data_AF-A0A7W7PXX2-F1
#
_entry.id   AF-A0A7W7PXX2-F1
#
_cell.length_a   1.000
_cell.length_b   1.000
_cell.length_c   1.000
_cell.angle_alpha   90.00
_cell.angle_beta   90.00
_cell.angle_gamma   90.00
#
_symmetry.space_group_name_H-M   'P 1'
#
loop_
_entity.id
_entity.type
_entity.pdbx_description
1 polymer ?
#
loop_
_entity_poly.entity_id
_entity_poly.type
_entity_poly.pdbx_seq_one_letter_code
_entity_poly.pdbx_strand_id
1 'polypeptide(L)'
;MTGTALAFLQDARRRSDVCRSLDWIPKFTTPSGAAKPSSPDALLHYRRHHADRTDGANRMNGTDDGNGDGNDVRGGVMLRAFIEVDRATMGPERLATKLSSYARLRSYTPAPVTRQRQQPFPEPIQESRRRRYPLFPRLLFILDGTGPTGVEVRIHALRAAARDVAPAGFLRDVPVLTTPMTDLLRHGPTAPVWRPIQEPDHRTGWMHTRHP
;
A
#
# COMPACT_ATOMS: atom_id res chain seq x y z
N MET A 1 -14.04 -4.50 -8.15
CA MET A 1 -12.94 -3.51 -8.08
C MET A 1 -13.47 -2.11 -7.88
N THR A 2 -14.57 -1.72 -8.55
CA THR A 2 -15.18 -0.38 -8.42
C THR A 2 -15.54 0.01 -6.97
N GLY A 3 -16.06 -0.93 -6.18
CA GLY A 3 -16.46 -0.67 -4.78
C GLY A 3 -15.30 -0.22 -3.88
N THR A 4 -14.13 -0.87 -3.98
CA THR A 4 -12.95 -0.52 -3.18
C THR A 4 -12.43 0.86 -3.52
N ALA A 5 -12.24 1.16 -4.81
CA ALA A 5 -11.72 2.45 -5.25
C ALA A 5 -12.65 3.59 -4.80
N LEU A 6 -13.97 3.38 -4.92
CA LEU A 6 -14.97 4.35 -4.47
C LEU A 6 -14.91 4.58 -2.95
N ALA A 7 -14.71 3.53 -2.16
CA ALA A 7 -14.60 3.66 -0.70
C ALA A 7 -13.40 4.54 -0.30
N PHE A 8 -12.23 4.37 -0.94
CA PHE A 8 -11.06 5.23 -0.69
C PHE A 8 -11.28 6.67 -1.14
N LEU A 9 -11.89 6.88 -2.30
CA LEU A 9 -12.23 8.22 -2.82
C LEU A 9 -13.19 8.97 -1.89
N GLN A 10 -14.28 8.31 -1.47
CA GLN A 10 -15.28 8.89 -0.58
C GLN A 10 -14.69 9.20 0.79
N ASP A 11 -13.85 8.32 1.32
CA ASP A 11 -13.22 8.50 2.61
C ASP A 11 -12.20 9.65 2.60
N ALA A 12 -11.40 9.76 1.55
CA ALA A 12 -10.51 10.90 1.36
C ALA A 12 -11.29 12.22 1.31
N ARG A 13 -12.38 12.26 0.54
CA ARG A 13 -13.25 13.44 0.44
C ARG A 13 -13.82 13.85 1.79
N ARG A 14 -14.30 12.89 2.61
CA ARG A 14 -14.80 13.18 3.97
C ARG A 14 -13.75 13.80 4.87
N ARG A 15 -12.48 13.43 4.70
CA ARG A 15 -11.35 13.86 5.53
C ARG A 15 -10.62 15.08 5.00
N SER A 16 -11.05 15.62 3.86
CA SER A 16 -10.27 16.62 3.11
C SER A 16 -8.85 16.15 2.76
N ASP A 17 -8.69 14.82 2.66
CA ASP A 17 -7.51 14.16 2.13
C ASP A 17 -7.63 14.03 0.59
N VAL A 18 -6.52 13.75 -0.10
CA VAL A 18 -6.52 13.64 -1.56
C VAL A 18 -6.26 12.20 -2.00
N CYS A 19 -7.25 11.67 -2.72
CA CYS A 19 -7.21 10.42 -3.46
C CYS A 19 -8.08 10.61 -4.71
N ARG A 20 -7.49 10.92 -5.86
CA ARG A 20 -8.20 11.13 -7.13
C ARG A 20 -8.41 9.80 -7.86
N SER A 21 -9.27 9.75 -8.88
CA SER A 21 -9.46 8.48 -9.61
C SER A 21 -8.20 8.01 -10.34
N LEU A 22 -7.31 8.93 -10.75
CA LEU A 22 -6.00 8.62 -11.33
C LEU A 22 -4.97 8.19 -10.29
N ASP A 23 -5.23 8.44 -9.00
CA ASP A 23 -4.39 7.96 -7.91
C ASP A 23 -4.63 6.48 -7.63
N TRP A 24 -5.66 5.88 -8.27
CA TRP A 24 -5.92 4.45 -8.32
C TRP A 24 -5.57 3.90 -9.70
N ILE A 25 -4.52 3.09 -9.80
CA ILE A 25 -4.05 2.52 -11.07
C ILE A 25 -4.39 1.02 -11.10
N PRO A 26 -5.42 0.58 -11.86
CA PRO A 26 -5.79 -0.83 -11.97
C PRO A 26 -4.75 -1.64 -12.75
N LYS A 27 -4.52 -2.89 -12.35
CA LYS A 27 -3.65 -3.86 -13.04
C LYS A 27 -2.28 -3.28 -13.40
N PHE A 28 -1.54 -2.90 -12.37
CA PHE A 28 -0.19 -2.38 -12.56
C PHE A 28 0.80 -3.51 -12.80
N THR A 29 1.39 -3.58 -14.00
CA THR A 29 2.47 -4.53 -14.29
C THR A 29 3.79 -3.97 -13.77
N THR A 30 4.36 -4.64 -12.77
CA THR A 30 5.73 -4.35 -12.33
C THR A 30 6.70 -4.91 -13.38
N PRO A 31 7.68 -4.13 -13.87
CA PRO A 31 8.73 -4.69 -14.73
C PRO A 31 9.49 -5.77 -13.93
N SER A 32 9.54 -7.00 -14.45
CA SER A 32 10.25 -8.14 -13.84
C SER A 32 10.95 -8.93 -14.93
N GLY A 33 12.23 -9.24 -14.72
CA GLY A 33 13.10 -9.93 -15.67
C GLY A 33 13.31 -11.43 -15.42
N ALA A 34 12.72 -12.05 -14.39
CA ALA A 34 13.02 -13.47 -14.12
C ALA A 34 11.94 -14.30 -13.38
N ALA A 35 10.85 -13.70 -12.92
CA ALA A 35 9.70 -14.44 -12.40
C ALA A 35 8.45 -13.63 -12.68
N LYS A 36 7.42 -14.23 -13.31
CA LYS A 36 6.18 -13.54 -13.65
C LYS A 36 5.59 -12.96 -12.35
N PRO A 37 5.66 -11.64 -12.13
CA PRO A 37 5.22 -11.08 -10.86
C PRO A 37 3.69 -11.13 -10.85
N SER A 38 3.10 -11.46 -9.70
CA SER A 38 1.68 -11.19 -9.50
C SER A 38 1.49 -9.68 -9.53
N SER A 39 1.02 -9.15 -10.66
CA SER A 39 0.66 -7.74 -10.77
C SER A 39 -0.38 -7.41 -9.71
N PRO A 40 -0.19 -6.36 -8.89
CA PRO A 40 -1.23 -5.91 -8.01
C PRO A 40 -2.50 -5.59 -8.78
N ASP A 41 -3.60 -5.90 -8.12
CA ASP A 41 -4.93 -5.51 -8.54
C ASP A 41 -5.02 -3.98 -8.71
N ALA A 42 -4.41 -3.21 -7.80
CA ALA A 42 -4.23 -1.78 -7.97
C ALA A 42 -3.01 -1.20 -7.23
N LEU A 43 -2.54 -0.05 -7.69
CA LEU A 43 -1.68 0.85 -6.93
C LEU A 43 -2.47 2.10 -6.51
N LEU A 44 -2.46 2.40 -5.22
CA LEU A 44 -3.07 3.57 -4.61
C LEU A 44 -2.01 4.62 -4.26
N HIS A 45 -2.24 5.87 -4.65
CA HIS A 45 -1.62 7.08 -4.10
C HIS A 45 -2.63 7.79 -3.21
N TYR A 46 -2.20 8.22 -2.03
CA TYR A 46 -3.06 8.89 -1.07
C TYR A 46 -2.27 9.97 -0.38
N ARG A 47 -2.71 11.22 -0.48
CA ARG A 47 -2.11 12.33 0.25
C ARG A 47 -2.97 12.67 1.45
N ARG A 48 -2.45 12.37 2.63
CA ARG A 48 -3.04 12.78 3.89
C ARG A 48 -2.67 14.23 4.14
N HIS A 49 -3.64 15.11 4.30
CA HIS A 49 -3.39 16.46 4.77
C HIS A 49 -3.03 16.39 6.26
N HIS A 50 -1.98 17.13 6.66
CA HIS A 50 -1.74 17.36 8.07
C HIS A 50 -2.99 18.06 8.60
N ALA A 51 -3.64 17.48 9.62
CA ALA A 51 -4.65 18.23 10.32
C ALA A 51 -3.93 19.46 10.85
N ASP A 52 -4.29 20.63 10.35
CA ASP A 52 -3.76 21.88 10.86
C ASP A 52 -3.94 21.82 12.37
N ARG A 53 -2.81 21.92 13.08
CA ARG A 53 -2.77 21.74 14.52
C ARG A 53 -3.50 22.96 15.05
N THR A 54 -4.79 22.80 15.35
CA THR A 54 -5.56 23.76 16.13
C THR A 54 -5.04 23.75 17.58
N ASP A 55 -3.77 24.11 17.76
CA ASP A 55 -3.30 24.76 18.97
C ASP A 55 -3.68 26.24 18.83
N GLY A 56 -4.99 26.47 18.92
CA GLY A 56 -5.55 27.79 19.19
C GLY A 56 -5.19 28.19 20.61
N ALA A 57 -3.95 28.60 20.82
CA ALA A 57 -3.53 29.35 21.99
C ALA A 57 -2.34 30.22 21.61
N ASN A 58 -2.63 31.51 21.44
CA ASN A 58 -1.70 32.62 21.48
C ASN A 58 -0.95 32.98 20.18
N ARG A 59 -1.59 33.81 19.34
CA ARG A 59 -0.90 34.83 18.54
C ARG A 59 -1.84 35.99 18.22
N MET A 60 -2.24 36.71 19.26
CA MET A 60 -2.58 38.12 19.13
C MET A 60 -1.29 38.91 19.36
N ASN A 61 -0.47 39.03 18.32
CA ASN A 61 0.45 40.16 18.20
C ASN A 61 0.83 40.29 16.74
N GLY A 62 0.37 41.38 16.13
CA GLY A 62 0.65 41.70 14.74
C GLY A 62 2.10 42.08 14.53
N THR A 63 2.62 41.79 13.35
CA THR A 63 3.08 42.84 12.44
C THR A 63 3.06 42.29 11.03
N ASP A 64 2.56 43.12 10.14
CA ASP A 64 2.63 43.03 8.69
C ASP A 64 4.11 42.96 8.24
N ASP A 65 4.37 42.17 7.20
CA ASP A 65 5.44 42.38 6.21
C ASP A 65 5.27 41.31 5.13
N GLY A 66 4.63 41.73 4.02
CA GLY A 66 4.39 40.91 2.86
C GLY A 66 5.68 40.45 2.18
N ASN A 67 5.87 39.13 2.11
CA ASN A 67 6.49 38.43 0.98
C ASN A 67 6.13 36.94 1.01
N GLY A 68 4.88 36.61 0.71
CA GLY A 68 4.38 35.23 0.66
C GLY A 68 4.38 34.69 -0.76
N ASP A 69 5.57 34.46 -1.32
CA ASP A 69 5.75 33.87 -2.63
C ASP A 69 5.21 32.42 -2.64
N GLY A 70 3.95 32.27 -3.09
CA GLY A 70 3.52 31.23 -4.01
C GLY A 70 3.71 29.75 -3.69
N ASN A 71 4.02 29.31 -2.46
CA ASN A 71 4.20 27.88 -2.19
C ASN A 71 3.60 27.40 -0.87
N ASP A 72 2.30 27.64 -0.66
CA ASP A 72 1.48 26.85 0.27
C ASP A 72 1.24 25.44 -0.32
N VAL A 73 2.33 24.70 -0.56
CA VAL A 73 2.30 23.24 -0.68
C VAL A 73 2.01 22.73 0.72
N ARG A 74 0.73 22.78 1.11
CA ARG A 74 0.22 22.22 2.36
C ARG A 74 0.86 20.86 2.58
N GLY A 75 1.76 20.78 3.56
CA GLY A 75 2.71 19.68 3.82
C GLY A 75 2.05 18.36 4.20
N GLY A 76 1.34 17.74 3.26
CA GLY A 76 0.69 16.44 3.43
C GLY A 76 1.66 15.27 3.26
N VAL A 77 1.41 14.18 3.98
CA VAL A 77 2.18 12.94 3.85
C VAL A 77 1.63 12.13 2.68
N MET A 78 2.50 11.81 1.71
CA MET A 78 2.16 10.91 0.61
C MET A 78 2.30 9.45 1.04
N LEU A 79 1.20 8.71 0.99
CA LEU A 79 1.10 7.28 1.26
C LEU A 79 0.89 6.54 -0.06
N ARG A 80 1.50 5.35 -0.17
CA ARG A 80 1.33 4.45 -1.31
C ARG A 80 1.00 3.04 -0.84
N ALA A 81 0.12 2.36 -1.56
CA ALA A 81 -0.24 0.97 -1.28
C ALA A 81 -0.48 0.15 -2.56
N PHE A 82 0.08 -1.05 -2.62
CA PHE A 82 -0.40 -2.11 -3.50
C PHE A 82 -1.64 -2.73 -2.86
N ILE A 83 -2.69 -2.87 -3.65
CA ILE A 83 -3.97 -3.42 -3.22
C ILE A 83 -4.19 -4.73 -3.97
N GLU A 84 -4.56 -5.75 -3.22
CA GLU A 84 -4.94 -7.08 -3.67
C GLU A 84 -6.37 -7.35 -3.22
N VAL A 85 -7.31 -7.50 -4.15
CA VAL A 85 -8.70 -7.82 -3.83
C VAL A 85 -8.90 -9.32 -4.07
N ASP A 86 -8.87 -10.11 -3.00
CA ASP A 86 -9.16 -11.53 -3.09
C ASP A 86 -10.67 -11.76 -3.08
N ARG A 87 -11.25 -12.07 -4.25
CA ARG A 87 -12.68 -12.38 -4.38
C ARG A 87 -13.01 -13.86 -4.13
N ALA A 88 -12.14 -14.56 -3.42
CA ALA A 88 -12.23 -15.99 -3.15
C ALA A 88 -12.30 -16.89 -4.41
N THR A 89 -11.88 -16.39 -5.56
CA THR A 89 -11.81 -17.16 -6.82
C THR A 89 -10.62 -18.11 -6.87
N MET A 90 -9.63 -17.90 -6.00
CA MET A 90 -8.50 -18.80 -5.80
C MET A 90 -8.49 -19.35 -4.37
N GLY A 91 -7.83 -20.50 -4.19
CA GLY A 91 -7.60 -21.08 -2.87
C GLY A 91 -6.70 -20.19 -1.99
N PRO A 92 -6.83 -20.28 -0.66
CA PRO A 92 -6.08 -19.47 0.29
C PRO A 92 -4.56 -19.64 0.15
N GLU A 93 -4.07 -20.81 -0.25
CA GLU A 93 -2.64 -21.05 -0.54
C GLU A 93 -2.11 -20.25 -1.74
N ARG A 94 -2.95 -20.05 -2.76
CA ARG A 94 -2.59 -19.20 -3.91
C ARG A 94 -2.54 -17.73 -3.52
N LEU A 95 -3.44 -17.30 -2.62
CA LEU A 95 -3.38 -15.96 -2.02
C LEU A 95 -2.08 -15.79 -1.23
N ALA A 96 -1.73 -16.74 -0.37
CA ALA A 96 -0.47 -16.79 0.37
C ALA A 96 0.76 -16.71 -0.56
N THR A 97 0.74 -17.41 -1.69
CA THR A 97 1.81 -17.35 -2.71
C THR A 97 2.03 -15.93 -3.27
N LYS A 98 0.99 -15.07 -3.32
CA LYS A 98 1.16 -13.65 -3.70
C LYS A 98 2.05 -12.92 -2.71
N LEU A 99 1.92 -13.16 -1.40
CA LEU A 99 2.78 -12.54 -0.39
C LEU A 99 4.26 -12.85 -0.63
N SER A 100 4.59 -14.12 -0.89
CA SER A 100 5.95 -14.55 -1.24
C SER A 100 6.45 -13.92 -2.55
N SER A 101 5.55 -13.70 -3.51
CA SER A 101 5.86 -13.00 -4.76
C SER A 101 6.23 -11.52 -4.53
N TYR A 102 5.52 -10.82 -3.62
CA TYR A 102 5.87 -9.45 -3.22
C TYR A 102 7.19 -9.36 -2.46
N ALA A 103 7.46 -10.32 -1.58
CA ALA A 103 8.74 -10.41 -0.87
C ALA A 103 9.91 -10.55 -1.86
N ARG A 104 9.79 -11.45 -2.85
CA ARG A 104 10.77 -11.61 -3.93
C ARG A 104 10.88 -10.34 -4.77
N LEU A 105 9.77 -9.70 -5.10
CA LEU A 105 9.77 -8.44 -5.85
C LEU A 105 10.51 -7.33 -5.10
N ARG A 106 10.45 -7.27 -3.77
CA ARG A 106 11.22 -6.29 -2.97
C ARG A 106 12.72 -6.59 -3.01
N SER A 107 13.09 -7.85 -2.81
CA SER A 107 14.49 -8.27 -2.69
C SER A 107 15.20 -8.45 -4.04
N TYR A 108 14.46 -8.37 -5.16
CA TYR A 108 15.03 -8.54 -6.49
C TYR A 108 16.17 -7.54 -6.76
N THR A 109 17.36 -8.08 -6.90
CA THR A 109 18.56 -7.39 -7.38
C THR A 109 18.92 -8.05 -8.72
N PRO A 110 18.87 -7.33 -9.85
CA PRO A 110 19.27 -7.92 -11.13
C PRO A 110 20.75 -8.33 -11.04
N ALA A 111 21.06 -9.56 -11.43
CA ALA A 111 22.44 -10.00 -11.50
C ALA A 111 23.22 -9.07 -12.45
N PRO A 112 24.46 -8.65 -12.10
CA PRO A 112 25.29 -7.92 -13.05
C PRO A 112 25.53 -8.83 -14.25
N VAL A 113 25.00 -8.46 -15.40
CA VAL A 113 25.23 -9.20 -16.64
C VAL A 113 26.70 -9.01 -17.00
N THR A 114 27.52 -10.03 -16.74
CA THR A 114 28.89 -10.08 -17.24
C THR A 114 28.83 -10.00 -18.77
N ARG A 115 29.39 -8.93 -19.32
CA ARG A 115 29.39 -8.52 -20.73
C ARG A 115 29.25 -9.65 -21.75
N GLN A 116 28.19 -9.63 -22.56
CA GLN A 116 28.34 -9.88 -23.99
C GLN A 116 27.24 -9.21 -24.82
N ARG A 117 27.73 -8.36 -25.75
CA ARG A 117 27.08 -7.81 -26.94
C ARG A 117 26.12 -6.62 -26.75
N GLN A 118 26.52 -5.52 -27.41
CA GLN A 118 25.89 -4.22 -27.49
C GLN A 118 24.37 -4.32 -27.77
N GLN A 119 23.56 -3.92 -26.78
CA GLN A 119 22.23 -3.37 -27.02
C GLN A 119 22.17 -1.97 -26.38
N PRO A 120 21.47 -1.00 -27.00
CA PRO A 120 21.26 0.30 -26.40
C PRO A 120 20.45 0.12 -25.11
N PHE A 121 21.10 0.41 -23.98
CA PHE A 121 20.69 0.16 -22.60
C PHE A 121 19.17 0.21 -22.33
N PRO A 122 18.53 -0.89 -21.91
CA PRO A 122 17.41 -0.77 -20.98
C PRO A 122 17.99 -0.40 -19.60
N GLU A 123 17.57 0.75 -19.04
CA GLU A 123 17.91 1.13 -17.66
C GLU A 123 17.66 -0.06 -16.72
N PRO A 124 18.56 -0.33 -15.74
CA PRO A 124 18.35 -1.43 -14.82
C PRO A 124 17.01 -1.25 -14.10
N ILE A 125 16.16 -2.29 -14.18
CA ILE A 125 14.77 -2.31 -13.65
C ILE A 125 14.70 -1.85 -12.18
N GLN A 126 15.77 -2.07 -11.42
CA GLN A 126 15.91 -1.62 -10.04
C GLN A 126 15.98 -0.08 -9.93
N GLU A 127 16.67 0.57 -10.85
CA GLU A 127 16.86 2.03 -10.87
C GLU A 127 15.58 2.73 -11.32
N SER A 128 14.89 2.24 -12.35
CA SER A 128 13.59 2.78 -12.76
C SER A 128 12.49 2.58 -11.69
N ARG A 129 12.53 1.49 -10.93
CA ARG A 129 11.62 1.24 -9.80
C ARG A 129 11.96 2.08 -8.56
N ARG A 130 13.22 2.14 -8.12
CA ARG A 130 13.65 2.96 -6.97
C ARG A 130 13.44 4.45 -7.24
N ARG A 131 13.65 4.91 -8.49
CA ARG A 131 13.29 6.25 -8.94
C ARG A 131 11.78 6.51 -8.84
N ARG A 132 10.94 5.52 -9.17
CA ARG A 132 9.47 5.64 -9.10
C ARG A 132 8.92 5.49 -7.68
N TYR A 133 9.56 4.69 -6.83
CA TYR A 133 9.16 4.40 -5.45
C TYR A 133 10.40 4.33 -4.54
N PRO A 134 10.83 5.46 -3.93
CA PRO A 134 11.94 5.47 -2.97
C PRO A 134 11.69 4.57 -1.76
N LEU A 135 10.42 4.42 -1.37
CA LEU A 135 9.93 3.45 -0.39
C LEU A 135 8.98 2.46 -1.05
N PHE A 136 9.11 1.17 -0.71
CA PHE A 136 8.22 0.12 -1.21
C PHE A 136 6.78 0.39 -0.71
N PRO A 137 5.75 0.40 -1.60
CA PRO A 137 4.36 0.63 -1.18
C PRO A 137 3.87 -0.39 -0.15
N ARG A 138 3.01 0.02 0.79
CA ARG A 138 2.33 -0.91 1.70
C ARG A 138 1.58 -1.99 0.92
N LEU A 139 1.36 -3.16 1.49
CA LEU A 139 0.59 -4.22 0.84
C LEU A 139 -0.73 -4.45 1.59
N LEU A 140 -1.85 -4.24 0.90
CA LEU A 140 -3.19 -4.29 1.45
C LEU A 140 -4.00 -5.41 0.79
N PHE A 141 -4.36 -6.43 1.55
CA PHE A 141 -5.23 -7.52 1.12
C PHE A 141 -6.67 -7.25 1.55
N ILE A 142 -7.58 -7.15 0.59
CA ILE A 142 -9.01 -6.94 0.84
C ILE A 142 -9.73 -8.23 0.48
N LEU A 143 -10.32 -8.87 1.50
CA LEU A 143 -10.94 -10.17 1.40
C LEU A 143 -12.43 -10.00 1.07
N ASP A 144 -12.86 -10.50 -0.07
CA ASP A 144 -14.19 -10.36 -0.65
C ASP A 144 -14.70 -11.72 -1.15
N GLY A 145 -16.00 -11.84 -1.39
CA GLY A 145 -16.60 -13.03 -1.99
C GLY A 145 -16.58 -14.27 -1.09
N THR A 146 -16.35 -14.12 0.22
CA THR A 146 -16.39 -15.21 1.19
C THR A 146 -17.05 -14.77 2.51
N GLY A 147 -17.69 -15.71 3.21
CA GLY A 147 -18.29 -15.45 4.52
C GLY A 147 -17.24 -15.34 5.63
N PRO A 148 -17.66 -15.04 6.88
CA PRO A 148 -16.74 -14.80 8.01
C PRO A 148 -15.71 -15.91 8.21
N THR A 149 -16.13 -17.18 8.15
CA THR A 149 -15.23 -18.34 8.27
C THR A 149 -14.17 -18.36 7.15
N GLY A 150 -14.56 -18.04 5.92
CA GLY A 150 -13.65 -18.04 4.79
C GLY A 150 -12.66 -16.86 4.79
N VAL A 151 -13.02 -15.74 5.44
CA VAL A 151 -12.10 -14.65 5.74
C VAL A 151 -11.04 -15.15 6.72
N GLU A 152 -11.43 -15.77 7.83
CA GLU A 152 -10.46 -16.27 8.84
C GLU A 152 -9.51 -17.31 8.25
N VAL A 153 -10.00 -18.25 7.42
CA VAL A 153 -9.14 -19.22 6.72
C VAL A 153 -8.07 -18.53 5.86
N ARG A 154 -8.43 -17.45 5.16
CA ARG A 154 -7.49 -16.68 4.33
C ARG A 154 -6.48 -15.90 5.16
N ILE A 155 -6.92 -15.33 6.28
CA ILE A 155 -6.04 -14.66 7.24
C ILE A 155 -5.04 -15.67 7.82
N HIS A 156 -5.49 -16.87 8.16
CA HIS A 156 -4.63 -17.95 8.64
C HIS A 156 -3.59 -18.37 7.60
N ALA A 157 -3.97 -18.53 6.34
CA ALA A 157 -3.03 -18.87 5.27
C ALA A 157 -2.00 -17.76 5.02
N LEU A 158 -2.44 -16.49 5.00
CA LEU A 158 -1.55 -15.33 4.91
C LEU A 158 -0.56 -15.28 6.10
N ARG A 159 -1.04 -15.55 7.32
CA ARG A 159 -0.20 -15.59 8.52
C ARG A 159 0.77 -16.77 8.51
N ALA A 160 0.36 -17.93 7.99
CA ALA A 160 1.24 -19.07 7.83
C ALA A 160 2.39 -18.73 6.88
N ALA A 161 2.09 -18.17 5.71
CA ALA A 161 3.10 -17.74 4.74
C ALA A 161 4.00 -16.61 5.26
N ALA A 162 3.49 -15.75 6.14
CA ALA A 162 4.31 -14.70 6.78
C ALA A 162 5.44 -15.24 7.67
N ARG A 163 5.39 -16.52 8.08
CA ARG A 163 6.44 -17.17 8.87
C ARG A 163 7.58 -17.71 8.02
N ASP A 164 7.44 -17.74 6.69
CA ASP A 164 8.50 -18.18 5.79
C ASP A 164 9.69 -17.19 5.80
N VAL A 165 10.89 -17.71 5.49
CA VAL A 165 12.14 -16.93 5.53
C VAL A 165 12.11 -15.74 4.57
N ALA A 166 11.56 -15.92 3.35
CA ALA A 166 11.53 -14.86 2.36
C ALA A 166 10.60 -13.67 2.77
N PRO A 167 9.37 -13.90 3.24
CA PRO A 167 8.52 -12.84 3.78
C PRO A 167 9.00 -12.23 5.12
N ALA A 168 9.70 -12.96 5.98
CA ALA A 168 10.05 -12.45 7.32
C ALA A 168 10.85 -11.12 7.29
N GLY A 169 11.84 -10.99 6.40
CA GLY A 169 12.57 -9.72 6.21
C GLY A 169 11.72 -8.64 5.55
N PHE A 170 10.85 -9.04 4.61
CA PHE A 170 9.93 -8.13 3.92
C PHE A 170 8.93 -7.47 4.89
N LEU A 171 8.40 -8.21 5.86
CA LEU A 171 7.37 -7.74 6.80
C LEU A 171 7.91 -6.75 7.84
N ARG A 172 9.20 -6.78 8.14
CA ARG A 172 9.86 -5.78 9.02
C ARG A 172 9.86 -4.39 8.40
N ASP A 173 9.81 -4.31 7.07
CA ASP A 173 9.99 -3.05 6.35
C ASP A 173 8.81 -2.66 5.43
N VAL A 174 7.89 -3.58 5.13
CA VAL A 174 6.64 -3.30 4.40
C VAL A 174 5.43 -3.59 5.29
N PRO A 175 4.60 -2.59 5.62
CA PRO A 175 3.36 -2.85 6.32
C PRO A 175 2.47 -3.72 5.43
N VAL A 176 2.11 -4.90 5.92
CA VAL A 176 1.19 -5.81 5.25
C VAL A 176 -0.03 -6.03 6.10
N LEU A 177 -1.17 -5.64 5.56
CA LEU A 177 -2.42 -5.59 6.28
C LEU A 177 -3.51 -6.29 5.50
N THR A 178 -4.50 -6.83 6.20
CA THR A 178 -5.68 -7.43 5.59
C THR A 178 -6.96 -6.94 6.25
N THR A 179 -8.04 -6.84 5.47
CA THR A 179 -9.37 -6.47 5.98
C THR A 179 -10.45 -7.17 5.16
N PRO A 180 -11.58 -7.56 5.78
CA PRO A 180 -12.78 -7.91 5.03
C PRO A 180 -13.31 -6.70 4.24
N MET A 181 -13.85 -6.93 3.04
CA MET A 181 -14.53 -5.90 2.24
C MET A 181 -15.72 -5.32 2.98
N THR A 182 -16.45 -6.14 3.74
CA THR A 182 -17.62 -5.72 4.53
C THR A 182 -17.27 -4.63 5.54
N ASP A 183 -16.14 -4.79 6.24
CA ASP A 183 -15.70 -3.87 7.28
C ASP A 183 -15.20 -2.57 6.65
N LEU A 184 -14.47 -2.68 5.53
CA LEU A 184 -13.99 -1.54 4.76
C LEU A 184 -15.13 -0.69 4.21
N LEU A 185 -16.21 -1.31 3.70
CA LEU A 185 -17.38 -0.58 3.21
C LEU A 185 -18.21 0.02 4.34
N ARG A 186 -18.32 -0.67 5.48
CA ARG A 186 -19.13 -0.21 6.63
C ARG A 186 -18.48 0.95 7.38
N HIS A 187 -17.17 0.87 7.63
CA HIS A 187 -16.47 1.81 8.50
C HIS A 187 -15.55 2.77 7.75
N GLY A 188 -15.24 2.46 6.48
CA GLY A 188 -14.33 3.23 5.65
C GLY A 188 -12.87 2.78 5.77
N PRO A 189 -12.04 3.02 4.75
CA PRO A 189 -10.65 2.56 4.74
C PRO A 189 -9.77 3.17 5.84
N THR A 190 -10.01 4.40 6.32
CA THR A 190 -9.20 4.99 7.40
C THR A 190 -9.55 4.51 8.79
N ALA A 191 -10.67 3.80 8.97
CA ALA A 191 -11.03 3.22 10.25
C ALA A 191 -10.03 2.12 10.67
N PRO A 192 -9.94 1.80 11.97
CA PRO A 192 -9.11 0.70 12.45
C PRO A 192 -9.75 -0.66 12.16
N VAL A 193 -9.92 -0.99 10.88
CA VAL A 193 -10.47 -2.27 10.40
C VAL A 193 -9.39 -3.22 9.88
N TRP A 194 -8.16 -2.71 9.71
CA TRP A 194 -7.06 -3.47 9.14
C TRP A 194 -6.36 -4.32 10.19
N ARG A 195 -6.02 -5.56 9.79
CA ARG A 195 -5.36 -6.57 10.61
C ARG A 195 -3.94 -6.78 10.07
N PRO A 196 -2.89 -6.46 10.84
CA PRO A 196 -1.52 -6.82 10.45
C PRO A 196 -1.39 -8.32 10.28
N ILE A 197 -0.74 -8.80 9.21
CA ILE A 197 -0.65 -10.25 8.96
C ILE A 197 0.11 -10.99 10.08
N GLN A 198 1.09 -10.33 10.70
CA GLN A 198 1.85 -10.89 11.81
C GLN A 198 1.00 -11.02 13.10
N GLU A 199 0.06 -10.09 13.28
CA GLU A 199 -0.77 -9.94 14.47
C GLU A 199 -2.23 -9.71 14.07
N PRO A 200 -2.92 -10.74 13.53
CA PRO A 200 -4.25 -10.55 12.98
C PRO A 200 -5.29 -10.23 14.07
N ASP A 201 -5.00 -10.48 15.34
CA ASP A 201 -5.94 -10.16 16.43
C ASP A 201 -6.00 -8.65 16.69
N HIS A 202 -4.94 -7.91 16.35
CA HIS A 202 -4.91 -6.46 16.45
C HIS A 202 -5.62 -5.78 15.28
N ARG A 203 -6.17 -4.59 15.56
CA ARG A 203 -6.83 -3.72 14.59
C ARG A 203 -6.10 -2.38 14.52
N THR A 204 -5.82 -1.92 13.32
CA THR A 204 -5.11 -0.66 13.07
C THR A 204 -5.64 0.05 11.83
N GLY A 205 -5.32 1.33 11.69
CA GLY A 205 -5.53 2.06 10.44
C GLY A 205 -4.35 1.86 9.49
N TRP A 206 -4.61 1.66 8.20
CA TRP A 206 -3.54 1.38 7.22
C TRP A 206 -2.52 2.50 7.01
N MET A 207 -2.84 3.71 7.47
CA MET A 207 -1.95 4.87 7.37
C MET A 207 -0.86 4.90 8.44
N HIS A 208 -0.96 4.07 9.50
CA HIS A 208 0.06 4.00 10.53
C HIS A 208 1.39 3.52 9.93
N THR A 209 2.48 4.13 10.39
CA THR A 209 3.85 3.91 9.90
C THR A 209 4.61 2.88 10.70
N ARG A 210 4.10 2.46 11.86
CA ARG A 210 4.78 1.52 12.74
C ARG A 210 4.47 0.09 12.33
N HIS A 211 5.52 -0.64 12.00
CA HIS A 211 5.56 -2.08 12.15
C HIS A 211 5.45 -2.37 13.67
N PRO A 212 4.58 -3.31 14.09
CA PRO A 212 4.71 -3.85 15.44
C PRO A 212 6.10 -4.48 15.63
#